data_AF-O80854-F1
#
_entry.id   AF-O80854-F1
#
_cell.length_a   1.000
_cell.length_b   1.000
_cell.length_c   1.000
_cell.angle_alpha   90.00
_cell.angle_beta   90.00
_cell.angle_gamma   90.00
#
_symmetry.space_group_name_H-M   'P 1'
#
loop_
_entity.id
_entity.type
_entity.pdbx_description
1 polymer ?
#
loop_
_entity_poly.entity_id
_entity_poly.type
_entity_poly.pdbx_seq_one_letter_code
_entity_poly.pdbx_strand_id
1 'polypeptide(L)'
;MEIHHQLLVSLLFLLLPLCSSQENTRSLAIDVNGPVETSPISEKLNPKLVYEIKVHGFMLWAAMGVLMPIGIISIRLMSIKDQPIITLRRLFFLHVTSQMVAVILVTIGAVMSVINFNNSFSNHHQQLGIGLYVIVWFQALLGFLRPPREEKARRKWFVGHWILGTSIAILGIINIYTGLHAYAKKTSKSANLWTILFTAQLSCIALVYLFQDKWSYIQSQATFNRNQSVDHNSNISTAETGHGYEVEESKPELEKC
;
A
#
# COMPACT_ATOMS: atom_id res chain seq x y z
N MET A 1 -21.09 8.45 -11.99
CA MET A 1 -21.64 7.10 -11.70
C MET A 1 -21.24 6.11 -12.79
N GLU A 2 -21.28 6.51 -14.07
CA GLU A 2 -20.98 5.64 -15.22
C GLU A 2 -19.55 5.08 -15.25
N ILE A 3 -18.51 5.88 -14.99
CA ILE A 3 -17.13 5.40 -14.99
C ILE A 3 -16.90 4.33 -13.90
N HIS A 4 -17.50 4.51 -12.72
CA HIS A 4 -17.43 3.50 -11.65
C HIS A 4 -18.18 2.22 -12.03
N HIS A 5 -19.32 2.34 -12.72
CA HIS A 5 -20.07 1.18 -13.23
C HIS A 5 -19.31 0.44 -14.32
N GLN A 6 -18.71 1.14 -15.29
CA GLN A 6 -17.91 0.51 -16.34
C GLN A 6 -16.65 -0.17 -15.77
N LEU A 7 -16.00 0.46 -14.79
CA LEU A 7 -14.85 -0.13 -14.09
C LEU A 7 -15.28 -1.36 -13.29
N LEU A 8 -16.38 -1.29 -12.55
CA LEU A 8 -16.94 -2.42 -11.80
C LEU A 8 -17.34 -3.56 -12.74
N VAL A 9 -17.99 -3.28 -13.88
CA VAL A 9 -18.37 -4.29 -14.86
C VAL A 9 -17.14 -4.94 -15.49
N SER A 10 -16.16 -4.13 -15.93
CA SER A 10 -14.87 -4.64 -16.44
C SER A 10 -14.13 -5.49 -15.40
N LEU A 11 -14.26 -5.12 -14.13
CA LEU A 11 -13.69 -5.84 -12.99
C LEU A 11 -14.48 -7.14 -12.71
N LEU A 12 -15.81 -7.14 -12.73
CA LEU A 12 -16.64 -8.35 -12.62
C LEU A 12 -16.37 -9.34 -13.77
N PHE A 13 -16.03 -8.87 -14.98
CA PHE A 13 -15.60 -9.76 -16.06
C PHE A 13 -14.29 -10.50 -15.76
N LEU A 14 -13.38 -9.92 -14.95
CA LEU A 14 -12.18 -10.62 -14.46
C LEU A 14 -12.49 -11.69 -13.40
N LEU A 15 -13.67 -11.64 -12.78
CA LEU A 15 -14.11 -12.67 -11.83
C LEU A 15 -14.54 -13.97 -12.50
N LEU A 16 -14.90 -13.97 -13.79
CA LEU A 16 -15.15 -15.21 -14.52
C LEU A 16 -13.79 -15.93 -14.60
N PRO A 17 -13.53 -16.95 -13.75
CA PRO A 17 -12.42 -17.83 -14.04
C PRO A 17 -12.84 -18.43 -15.36
N LEU A 18 -12.11 -18.13 -16.42
CA LEU A 18 -12.40 -18.63 -17.76
C LEU A 18 -12.58 -20.15 -17.60
N CYS A 19 -13.84 -20.59 -17.56
CA CYS A 19 -14.23 -21.97 -17.35
C CYS A 19 -14.04 -22.77 -18.65
N SER A 20 -13.10 -22.33 -19.50
CA SER A 20 -12.43 -23.19 -20.42
C SER A 20 -11.32 -23.87 -19.64
N SER A 21 -11.71 -25.00 -19.04
CA SER A 21 -10.81 -26.11 -18.78
C SER A 21 -9.87 -26.27 -19.98
N GLN A 22 -8.66 -25.71 -19.88
CA GLN A 22 -7.58 -26.13 -20.75
C GLN A 22 -6.83 -27.21 -19.97
N GLU A 23 -7.31 -28.43 -20.17
CA GLU A 23 -6.55 -29.65 -19.93
C GLU A 23 -5.21 -29.50 -20.65
N ASN A 24 -4.20 -29.00 -19.95
CA ASN A 24 -2.83 -29.12 -20.40
C ASN A 24 -2.19 -30.21 -19.54
N THR A 25 -2.62 -31.43 -19.82
CA THR A 25 -1.91 -32.67 -19.50
C THR A 25 -0.61 -32.71 -20.32
N ARG A 26 0.35 -31.87 -19.94
CA ARG A 26 1.74 -31.91 -20.41
C ARG A 26 2.59 -31.54 -19.18
N SER A 27 3.37 -32.40 -18.56
CA SER A 27 4.19 -33.48 -19.08
C SER A 27 4.59 -34.34 -17.88
N LEU A 28 3.97 -35.50 -17.72
CA LEU A 28 4.58 -36.64 -17.05
C LEU A 28 4.94 -37.64 -18.15
N ALA A 29 5.79 -37.23 -19.08
CA ALA A 29 6.47 -38.19 -19.96
C ALA A 29 7.54 -38.88 -19.10
N ILE A 30 7.11 -39.90 -18.36
CA ILE A 30 8.01 -40.92 -17.85
C ILE A 30 8.49 -41.66 -19.09
N ASP A 31 9.74 -41.42 -19.48
CA ASP A 31 10.46 -42.32 -20.37
C ASP A 31 10.72 -43.61 -19.59
N VAL A 32 9.95 -44.66 -19.89
CA VAL A 32 10.02 -45.97 -19.21
C VAL A 32 11.20 -46.82 -19.74
N ASN A 33 12.02 -46.32 -20.68
CA ASN A 33 13.07 -47.12 -21.30
C ASN A 33 14.51 -46.73 -20.91
N GLY A 34 14.70 -45.92 -19.87
CA GLY A 34 16.04 -45.59 -19.32
C GLY A 34 16.46 -46.53 -18.17
N PRO A 35 17.73 -46.98 -18.10
CA PRO A 35 18.21 -47.86 -17.02
C PRO A 35 18.03 -47.23 -15.63
N VAL A 36 17.57 -48.04 -14.67
CA VAL A 36 17.38 -47.69 -13.26
C VAL A 36 18.73 -47.46 -12.60
N GLU A 37 19.27 -46.24 -12.71
CA GLU A 37 20.30 -45.75 -11.81
C GLU A 37 19.65 -45.03 -10.65
N THR A 38 19.66 -45.70 -9.49
CA THR A 38 19.41 -45.12 -8.17
C THR A 38 20.46 -44.07 -7.85
N SER A 39 20.27 -42.86 -8.36
CA SER A 39 20.80 -41.63 -7.77
C SER A 39 19.62 -40.83 -7.22
N PRO A 40 19.77 -40.02 -6.16
CA PRO A 40 18.70 -39.12 -5.73
C PRO A 40 18.60 -38.06 -6.82
N ILE A 41 17.78 -38.34 -7.84
CA ILE A 41 17.44 -37.41 -8.91
C ILE A 41 16.84 -36.21 -8.19
N SER A 42 17.67 -35.19 -7.98
CA SER A 42 17.21 -33.83 -7.78
C SER A 42 16.39 -33.55 -9.02
N GLU A 43 15.10 -33.82 -8.94
CA GLU A 43 14.14 -33.63 -10.01
C GLU A 43 14.18 -32.14 -10.32
N LYS A 44 15.04 -31.79 -11.28
CA LYS A 44 15.39 -30.41 -11.59
C LYS A 44 14.10 -29.78 -12.07
N LEU A 45 13.49 -28.95 -11.23
CA LEU A 45 12.23 -28.30 -11.55
C LEU A 45 12.29 -27.66 -12.93
N ASN A 46 11.21 -27.81 -13.69
CA ASN A 46 11.06 -27.17 -15.00
C ASN A 46 11.40 -25.66 -14.89
N PRO A 47 12.34 -25.13 -15.68
CA PRO A 47 12.69 -23.71 -15.69
C PRO A 47 11.48 -22.79 -15.87
N LYS A 48 10.48 -23.20 -16.68
CA LYS A 48 9.22 -22.46 -16.85
C LYS A 48 8.46 -22.35 -15.53
N LEU A 49 8.32 -23.44 -14.79
CA LEU A 49 7.63 -23.44 -13.49
C LEU A 49 8.33 -22.52 -12.50
N VAL A 50 9.68 -22.54 -12.45
CA VAL A 50 10.45 -21.63 -11.59
C VAL A 50 10.24 -20.17 -11.97
N TYR A 51 10.14 -19.88 -13.27
CA TYR A 51 9.81 -18.54 -13.77
C TYR A 51 8.41 -18.11 -13.33
N GLU A 52 7.38 -18.95 -13.54
CA GLU A 52 6.00 -18.66 -13.12
C GLU A 52 5.90 -18.40 -11.60
N ILE A 53 6.60 -19.19 -10.77
CA ILE A 53 6.64 -18.97 -9.31
C ILE A 53 7.23 -17.60 -8.97
N LYS A 54 8.30 -17.18 -9.66
CA LYS A 54 8.90 -15.86 -9.44
C LYS A 54 7.95 -14.73 -9.85
N VAL A 55 7.35 -14.84 -11.03
CA VAL A 55 6.37 -13.85 -11.52
C VAL A 55 5.19 -13.73 -10.56
N HIS A 56 4.67 -14.87 -10.07
CA HIS A 56 3.62 -14.92 -9.05
C HIS A 56 4.03 -14.16 -7.78
N GLY A 57 5.20 -14.50 -7.24
CA GLY A 57 5.72 -13.86 -6.04
C GLY A 57 5.89 -12.35 -6.20
N PHE A 58 6.47 -11.90 -7.31
CA PHE A 58 6.66 -10.47 -7.58
C PHE A 58 5.35 -9.71 -7.76
N MET A 59 4.39 -10.26 -8.51
CA MET A 59 3.08 -9.61 -8.71
C MET A 59 2.33 -9.45 -7.38
N LEU A 60 2.28 -10.52 -6.57
CA LEU A 60 1.59 -10.46 -5.28
C LEU A 60 2.34 -9.64 -4.23
N TRP A 61 3.68 -9.60 -4.27
CA TRP A 61 4.45 -8.64 -3.48
C TRP A 61 4.08 -7.21 -3.88
N ALA A 62 4.13 -6.86 -5.16
CA ALA A 62 3.82 -5.51 -5.63
C ALA A 62 2.39 -5.11 -5.24
N ALA A 63 1.42 -6.03 -5.37
CA ALA A 63 0.04 -5.78 -4.98
C ALA A 63 -0.14 -5.63 -3.47
N MET A 64 0.24 -6.65 -2.70
CA MET A 64 -0.08 -6.74 -1.26
C MET A 64 0.95 -6.04 -0.37
N GLY A 65 2.22 -6.04 -0.77
CA GLY A 65 3.32 -5.45 -0.03
C GLY A 65 3.58 -3.97 -0.33
N VAL A 66 3.12 -3.45 -1.47
CA VAL A 66 3.37 -2.05 -1.89
C VAL A 66 2.07 -1.29 -2.13
N LEU A 67 1.27 -1.69 -3.14
CA LEU A 67 0.10 -0.92 -3.58
C LEU A 67 -1.01 -0.84 -2.53
N MET A 68 -1.27 -1.95 -1.83
CA MET A 68 -2.23 -2.01 -0.73
C MET A 68 -1.81 -1.07 0.44
N PRO A 69 -0.58 -1.14 0.98
CA PRO A 69 -0.07 -0.17 1.95
C PRO A 69 -0.12 1.29 1.48
N ILE A 70 0.27 1.59 0.24
CA ILE A 70 0.17 2.95 -0.32
C ILE A 70 -1.26 3.47 -0.22
N GLY A 71 -2.25 2.65 -0.57
CA GLY A 71 -3.65 3.05 -0.49
C GLY A 71 -4.14 3.27 0.95
N ILE A 72 -3.66 2.49 1.92
CA ILE A 72 -3.98 2.67 3.35
C ILE A 72 -3.37 3.98 3.88
N ILE A 73 -2.08 4.19 3.60
CA ILE A 73 -1.32 5.38 3.98
C ILE A 73 -1.96 6.66 3.41
N SER A 74 -2.46 6.58 2.16
CA SER A 74 -3.12 7.71 1.48
C SER A 74 -4.40 8.15 2.18
N ILE A 75 -5.27 7.20 2.56
CA ILE A 75 -6.52 7.52 3.29
C ILE A 75 -6.21 8.05 4.68
N ARG A 76 -5.22 7.48 5.36
CA ARG A 76 -4.83 7.95 6.70
C ARG A 76 -4.33 9.39 6.68
N LEU A 77 -3.58 9.79 5.65
CA LEU A 77 -3.10 11.16 5.50
C LEU A 77 -4.24 12.19 5.33
N MET A 78 -5.41 11.77 4.83
CA MET A 78 -6.58 12.65 4.78
C MET A 78 -7.15 13.01 6.15
N SER A 79 -6.90 12.16 7.15
CA SER A 79 -7.39 12.41 8.51
C SER A 79 -6.56 13.49 9.22
N ILE A 80 -5.48 13.97 8.63
CA ILE A 80 -4.74 15.13 9.12
C ILE A 80 -5.61 16.38 8.95
N LYS A 81 -5.73 17.17 10.02
CA LYS A 81 -6.51 18.42 10.02
C LYS A 81 -5.95 19.42 8.99
N ASP A 82 -6.84 20.30 8.51
CA ASP A 82 -6.51 21.47 7.68
C ASP A 82 -5.85 21.15 6.32
N GLN A 83 -6.06 19.94 5.81
CA GLN A 83 -5.62 19.60 4.46
C GLN A 83 -6.45 20.35 3.40
N PRO A 84 -5.80 20.98 2.41
CA PRO A 84 -6.52 21.58 1.28
C PRO A 84 -7.43 20.56 0.59
N ILE A 85 -8.61 21.00 0.14
CA ILE A 85 -9.58 20.16 -0.58
C ILE A 85 -8.92 19.43 -1.77
N ILE A 86 -7.99 20.11 -2.46
CA ILE A 86 -7.22 19.54 -3.57
C ILE A 86 -6.38 18.34 -3.11
N THR A 87 -5.71 18.46 -1.96
CA THR A 87 -4.91 17.37 -1.37
C THR A 87 -5.78 16.18 -0.99
N LEU A 88 -6.93 16.42 -0.35
CA LEU A 88 -7.89 15.36 -0.02
C LEU A 88 -8.36 14.60 -1.28
N ARG A 89 -8.66 15.31 -2.37
CA ARG A 89 -9.03 14.69 -3.65
C ARG A 89 -7.89 13.86 -4.24
N ARG A 90 -6.66 14.38 -4.22
CA ARG A 90 -5.47 13.67 -4.72
C ARG A 90 -5.20 12.39 -3.93
N LEU A 91 -5.29 12.44 -2.60
CA LEU A 91 -5.11 11.28 -1.74
C LEU A 91 -6.19 10.23 -1.97
N PHE A 92 -7.42 10.65 -2.29
CA PHE A 92 -8.54 9.74 -2.51
C PHE A 92 -8.38 9.05 -3.85
N PHE A 93 -7.96 9.81 -4.85
CA PHE A 93 -7.61 9.26 -6.14
C PHE A 93 -6.42 8.29 -6.05
N LEU A 94 -5.37 8.63 -5.28
CA LEU A 94 -4.22 7.75 -5.06
C LEU A 94 -4.65 6.44 -4.38
N HIS A 95 -5.51 6.51 -3.37
CA HIS A 95 -6.11 5.32 -2.76
C HIS A 95 -6.86 4.48 -3.80
N VAL A 96 -7.83 5.05 -4.51
CA VAL A 96 -8.64 4.28 -5.47
C VAL A 96 -7.76 3.66 -6.55
N THR A 97 -6.86 4.43 -7.16
CA THR A 97 -6.01 3.94 -8.25
C THR A 97 -5.04 2.86 -7.80
N SER A 98 -4.36 3.04 -6.65
CA SER A 98 -3.44 2.01 -6.14
C SER A 98 -4.18 0.72 -5.81
N GLN A 99 -5.38 0.80 -5.23
CA GLN A 99 -6.20 -0.37 -4.90
C GLN A 99 -6.72 -1.08 -6.15
N MET A 100 -7.14 -0.35 -7.18
CA MET A 100 -7.59 -0.97 -8.43
C MET A 100 -6.45 -1.74 -9.11
N VAL A 101 -5.24 -1.15 -9.18
CA VAL A 101 -4.06 -1.85 -9.72
C VAL A 101 -3.71 -3.06 -8.86
N ALA A 102 -3.81 -2.96 -7.53
CA ALA A 102 -3.56 -4.09 -6.64
C ALA A 102 -4.54 -5.25 -6.89
N VAL A 103 -5.84 -4.98 -7.03
CA VAL A 103 -6.87 -6.00 -7.30
C VAL A 103 -6.60 -6.70 -8.65
N ILE A 104 -6.22 -5.94 -9.68
CA ILE A 104 -5.86 -6.51 -10.99
C ILE A 104 -4.65 -7.44 -10.86
N LEU A 105 -3.57 -7.00 -10.21
CA LEU A 105 -2.37 -7.81 -10.00
C LEU A 105 -2.63 -9.05 -9.13
N VAL A 106 -3.45 -8.92 -8.08
CA VAL A 106 -3.92 -10.06 -7.28
C VAL A 106 -4.67 -11.07 -8.14
N THR A 107 -5.51 -10.59 -9.06
CA THR A 107 -6.29 -11.45 -9.96
C THR A 107 -5.40 -12.16 -10.96
N ILE A 108 -4.49 -11.45 -11.62
CA ILE A 108 -3.51 -12.06 -12.54
C ILE A 108 -2.67 -13.10 -11.79
N GLY A 109 -2.14 -12.76 -10.62
CA GLY A 109 -1.33 -13.66 -9.81
C GLY A 109 -2.10 -14.90 -9.35
N ALA A 110 -3.37 -14.77 -8.98
CA ALA A 110 -4.24 -15.88 -8.59
C ALA A 110 -4.58 -16.79 -9.78
N VAL A 111 -5.03 -16.22 -10.91
CA VAL A 111 -5.34 -16.97 -12.13
C VAL A 111 -4.12 -17.74 -12.63
N MET A 112 -2.96 -17.07 -12.69
CA MET A 112 -1.70 -17.71 -13.08
C MET A 112 -1.31 -18.86 -12.14
N SER A 113 -1.62 -18.75 -10.84
CA SER A 113 -1.39 -19.84 -9.88
C SER A 113 -2.27 -21.04 -10.17
N VAL A 114 -3.56 -20.80 -10.39
CA VAL A 114 -4.54 -21.85 -10.68
C VAL A 114 -4.19 -22.59 -11.97
N ILE A 115 -3.70 -21.89 -12.99
CA ILE A 115 -3.35 -22.47 -14.29
C ILE A 115 -2.03 -23.26 -14.24
N ASN A 116 -1.01 -22.76 -13.53
CA ASN A 116 0.36 -23.28 -13.66
C ASN A 116 0.82 -24.14 -12.48
N PHE A 117 0.16 -24.10 -11.32
CA PHE A 117 0.62 -24.78 -10.10
C PHE A 117 -0.29 -25.92 -9.68
N ASN A 118 0.20 -26.78 -8.78
CA ASN A 118 -0.59 -27.84 -8.18
C ASN A 118 -1.62 -27.25 -7.21
N ASN A 119 -2.90 -27.45 -7.47
CA ASN A 119 -4.03 -26.94 -6.70
C ASN A 119 -4.50 -27.91 -5.59
N SER A 120 -3.57 -28.62 -4.93
CA SER A 120 -3.91 -29.53 -3.83
C SER A 120 -4.30 -28.81 -2.54
N PHE A 121 -4.02 -27.50 -2.41
CA PHE A 121 -4.28 -26.68 -1.21
C PHE A 121 -3.80 -27.32 0.10
N SER A 122 -2.71 -28.09 0.03
CA SER A 122 -2.18 -28.89 1.16
C SER A 122 -1.20 -28.11 2.04
N ASN A 123 -0.87 -26.87 1.67
CA ASN A 123 -0.03 -26.00 2.47
C ASN A 123 -0.73 -24.69 2.84
N HIS A 124 -0.28 -24.09 3.92
CA HIS A 124 -0.88 -22.89 4.49
C HIS A 124 -0.85 -21.68 3.56
N HIS A 125 0.19 -21.52 2.73
CA HIS A 125 0.28 -20.43 1.75
C HIS A 125 -0.85 -20.50 0.71
N GLN A 126 -1.15 -21.69 0.18
CA GLN A 126 -2.24 -21.86 -0.78
C GLN A 126 -3.61 -21.59 -0.15
N GLN A 127 -3.85 -22.11 1.06
CA GLN A 127 -5.12 -21.94 1.78
C GLN A 127 -5.35 -20.47 2.14
N LEU A 128 -4.32 -19.78 2.65
CA LEU A 128 -4.39 -18.36 2.94
C LEU A 128 -4.57 -17.56 1.63
N GLY A 129 -3.82 -17.90 0.58
CA GLY A 129 -3.86 -17.23 -0.72
C GLY A 129 -5.25 -17.22 -1.36
N ILE A 130 -5.95 -18.36 -1.39
CA ILE A 130 -7.32 -18.40 -1.95
C ILE A 130 -8.32 -17.63 -1.09
N GLY A 131 -8.21 -17.72 0.24
CA GLY A 131 -9.04 -16.93 1.15
C GLY A 131 -8.80 -15.42 0.96
N LEU A 132 -7.53 -15.02 0.84
CA LEU A 132 -7.09 -13.64 0.62
C LEU A 132 -7.64 -13.10 -0.71
N TYR A 133 -7.60 -13.89 -1.79
CA TYR A 133 -8.17 -13.53 -3.08
C TYR A 133 -9.65 -13.16 -2.94
N VAL A 134 -10.45 -14.01 -2.30
CA VAL A 134 -11.90 -13.79 -2.12
C VAL A 134 -12.17 -12.53 -1.31
N ILE A 135 -11.47 -12.32 -0.19
CA ILE A 135 -11.70 -11.14 0.66
C ILE A 135 -11.21 -9.84 0.03
N VAL A 136 -10.17 -9.86 -0.81
CA VAL A 136 -9.72 -8.70 -1.60
C VAL A 136 -10.83 -8.24 -2.55
N TRP A 137 -11.48 -9.18 -3.24
CA TRP A 137 -12.62 -8.88 -4.08
C TRP A 137 -13.82 -8.34 -3.29
N PHE A 138 -14.11 -8.94 -2.14
CA PHE A 138 -15.17 -8.46 -1.27
C PHE A 138 -14.89 -7.02 -0.79
N GLN A 139 -13.64 -6.70 -0.44
CA GLN A 139 -13.22 -5.35 -0.06
C GLN A 139 -13.34 -4.36 -1.23
N ALA A 140 -13.00 -4.77 -2.45
CA ALA A 140 -13.17 -3.95 -3.64
C ALA A 140 -14.66 -3.63 -3.88
N LEU A 141 -15.53 -4.64 -3.78
CA LEU A 141 -16.99 -4.46 -3.88
C LEU A 141 -17.51 -3.52 -2.80
N LEU A 142 -17.09 -3.70 -1.53
CA LEU A 142 -17.41 -2.76 -0.47
C LEU A 142 -16.94 -1.33 -0.81
N GLY A 143 -15.77 -1.18 -1.43
CA GLY A 143 -15.27 0.10 -1.93
C GLY A 143 -16.20 0.78 -2.94
N PHE A 144 -16.77 0.01 -3.89
CA PHE A 144 -17.74 0.53 -4.86
C PHE A 144 -19.09 0.84 -4.26
N LEU A 145 -19.54 0.07 -3.26
CA LEU A 145 -20.79 0.28 -2.53
C LEU A 145 -20.70 1.41 -1.48
N ARG A 146 -19.77 2.35 -1.66
CA ARG A 146 -19.56 3.48 -0.76
C ARG A 146 -20.80 4.40 -0.72
N PRO A 147 -21.47 4.57 0.44
CA PRO A 147 -22.66 5.42 0.54
C PRO A 147 -22.37 6.93 0.30
N PRO A 148 -23.37 7.79 0.15
CA PRO A 148 -23.23 9.25 0.29
C PRO A 148 -22.75 9.69 1.69
N ARG A 149 -22.21 10.91 1.84
CA ARG A 149 -21.69 11.40 3.14
C ARG A 149 -22.79 11.64 4.18
N GLU A 150 -23.98 12.03 3.73
CA GLU A 150 -25.11 12.43 4.59
C GLU A 150 -25.89 11.23 5.18
N GLU A 151 -25.58 10.00 4.76
CA GLU A 151 -26.28 8.81 5.21
C GLU A 151 -25.68 8.20 6.47
N LYS A 152 -26.52 7.76 7.42
CA LYS A 152 -26.07 7.00 8.60
C LYS A 152 -25.29 5.73 8.24
N ALA A 153 -25.54 5.15 7.06
CA ALA A 153 -24.84 4.00 6.51
C ALA A 153 -23.34 4.28 6.28
N ARG A 154 -22.94 5.53 6.00
CA ARG A 154 -21.54 5.95 5.77
C ARG A 154 -20.61 5.52 6.89
N ARG A 155 -21.04 5.69 8.15
CA ARG A 155 -20.20 5.39 9.32
C ARG A 155 -19.96 3.89 9.46
N LYS A 156 -21.02 3.07 9.32
CA LYS A 156 -20.93 1.60 9.36
C LYS A 156 -20.06 1.06 8.23
N TRP A 157 -20.28 1.58 7.02
CA TRP A 157 -19.47 1.27 5.85
C TRP A 157 -17.99 1.59 6.10
N PHE A 158 -17.68 2.79 6.62
CA PHE A 158 -16.30 3.20 6.87
C PHE A 158 -15.60 2.27 7.86
N VAL A 159 -16.26 1.94 8.98
CA VAL A 159 -15.70 1.02 9.98
C VAL A 159 -15.45 -0.37 9.38
N GLY A 160 -16.44 -0.91 8.66
CA GLY A 160 -16.30 -2.23 8.01
C GLY A 160 -15.19 -2.26 6.96
N HIS A 161 -15.18 -1.28 6.06
CA HIS A 161 -14.15 -1.15 5.02
C HIS A 161 -12.76 -0.94 5.61
N TRP A 162 -12.64 -0.19 6.70
CA TRP A 162 -11.37 0.04 7.39
C TRP A 162 -10.84 -1.22 8.08
N ILE A 163 -11.69 -1.92 8.84
CA ILE A 163 -11.30 -3.18 9.51
C ILE A 163 -10.90 -4.22 8.48
N LEU A 164 -11.75 -4.46 7.47
CA LEU A 164 -11.49 -5.48 6.45
C LEU A 164 -10.21 -5.16 5.65
N GLY A 165 -10.02 -3.90 5.24
CA GLY A 165 -8.82 -3.47 4.53
C GLY A 165 -7.54 -3.66 5.34
N THR A 166 -7.59 -3.39 6.65
CA THR A 166 -6.46 -3.61 7.56
C THR A 166 -6.16 -5.10 7.72
N SER A 167 -7.18 -5.93 7.91
CA SER A 167 -7.04 -7.39 7.99
C SER A 167 -6.43 -7.99 6.72
N ILE A 168 -6.87 -7.51 5.55
CA ILE A 168 -6.33 -7.93 4.24
C ILE A 168 -4.83 -7.58 4.12
N ALA A 169 -4.42 -6.39 4.56
CA ALA A 169 -3.01 -6.00 4.52
C ALA A 169 -2.15 -6.91 5.43
N ILE A 170 -2.62 -7.20 6.64
CA ILE A 170 -1.93 -8.10 7.58
C ILE A 170 -1.84 -9.51 7.00
N LEU A 171 -2.95 -10.07 6.52
CA LEU A 171 -2.97 -11.40 5.88
C LEU A 171 -2.10 -11.44 4.63
N GLY A 172 -2.06 -10.36 3.84
CA GLY A 172 -1.18 -10.23 2.68
C GLY A 172 0.31 -10.31 3.04
N ILE A 173 0.72 -9.60 4.09
CA ILE A 173 2.09 -9.66 4.62
C ILE A 173 2.44 -11.09 5.06
N ILE A 174 1.56 -11.73 5.83
CA ILE A 174 1.74 -13.12 6.26
C ILE A 174 1.87 -14.04 5.03
N ASN A 175 1.02 -13.85 4.02
CA ASN A 175 1.03 -14.66 2.82
C ASN A 175 2.32 -14.51 1.98
N ILE A 176 2.95 -13.32 2.01
CA ILE A 176 4.25 -13.10 1.35
C ILE A 176 5.33 -13.89 2.08
N TYR A 177 5.39 -13.87 3.42
CA TYR A 177 6.37 -14.65 4.17
C TYR A 177 6.17 -16.16 4.00
N THR A 178 4.93 -16.65 4.03
CA THR A 178 4.65 -18.07 3.79
C THR A 178 4.95 -18.46 2.34
N GLY A 179 4.75 -17.55 1.38
CA GLY A 179 5.13 -17.71 -0.02
C GLY A 179 6.64 -17.76 -0.24
N LEU A 180 7.42 -16.92 0.45
CA LEU A 180 8.89 -16.95 0.43
C LEU A 180 9.43 -18.28 0.99
N HIS A 181 8.82 -18.78 2.07
CA HIS A 181 9.13 -20.09 2.61
C HIS A 181 8.77 -21.22 1.62
N ALA A 182 7.59 -21.14 0.99
CA ALA A 182 7.16 -22.10 -0.03
C ALA A 182 8.09 -22.09 -1.26
N TYR A 183 8.57 -20.91 -1.69
CA TYR A 183 9.56 -20.77 -2.76
C TYR A 183 10.87 -21.48 -2.41
N ALA A 184 11.40 -21.28 -1.20
CA ALA A 184 12.64 -21.91 -0.78
C ALA A 184 12.51 -23.44 -0.74
N LYS A 185 11.40 -23.94 -0.17
CA LYS A 185 11.11 -25.38 -0.12
C LYS A 185 10.93 -25.98 -1.51
N LYS A 186 10.20 -25.32 -2.40
CA LYS A 186 9.90 -25.84 -3.73
C LYS A 186 11.14 -25.82 -4.63
N THR A 187 11.90 -24.72 -4.62
CA THR A 187 13.01 -24.52 -5.56
C THR A 187 14.38 -24.96 -5.06
N SER A 188 14.48 -25.34 -3.78
CA SER A 188 15.76 -25.59 -3.10
C SER A 188 16.74 -24.41 -3.19
N LYS A 189 16.25 -23.20 -3.46
CA LYS A 189 17.03 -21.95 -3.51
C LYS A 189 16.76 -21.12 -2.27
N SER A 190 17.77 -20.40 -1.79
CA SER A 190 17.60 -19.49 -0.67
C SER A 190 16.62 -18.35 -1.02
N ALA A 191 15.69 -18.08 -0.10
CA ALA A 191 14.81 -16.92 -0.13
C ALA A 191 15.33 -15.76 0.75
N ASN A 192 16.47 -15.93 1.42
CA ASN A 192 16.91 -15.02 2.50
C ASN A 192 17.04 -13.56 2.05
N LEU A 193 17.62 -13.31 0.87
CA LEU A 193 17.73 -11.96 0.31
C LEU A 193 16.36 -11.30 0.19
N TRP A 194 15.39 -12.00 -0.41
CA TRP A 194 14.03 -11.51 -0.61
C TRP A 194 13.32 -11.27 0.72
N THR A 195 13.50 -12.18 1.69
CA THR A 195 12.97 -12.00 3.04
C THR A 195 13.53 -10.75 3.70
N ILE A 196 14.85 -10.52 3.65
CA ILE A 196 15.49 -9.33 4.23
C ILE A 196 14.96 -8.05 3.57
N LEU A 197 14.88 -8.03 2.24
CA LEU A 197 14.36 -6.87 1.50
C LEU A 197 12.89 -6.58 1.85
N PHE A 198 12.05 -7.61 1.95
CA PHE A 198 10.65 -7.44 2.32
C PHE A 198 10.51 -6.92 3.75
N THR A 199 11.27 -7.47 4.70
CA THR A 199 11.27 -7.02 6.09
C THR A 199 11.71 -5.57 6.19
N ALA A 200 12.81 -5.17 5.52
CA ALA A 200 13.29 -3.80 5.51
C ALA A 200 12.26 -2.82 4.91
N GLN A 201 11.61 -3.21 3.81
CA GLN A 201 10.51 -2.46 3.21
C GLN A 201 9.35 -2.29 4.19
N LEU A 202 8.91 -3.37 4.85
CA LEU A 202 7.81 -3.35 5.81
C LEU A 202 8.15 -2.45 7.01
N SER A 203 9.38 -2.51 7.52
CA SER A 203 9.87 -1.62 8.57
C SER A 203 9.84 -0.16 8.14
N CYS A 204 10.25 0.16 6.91
CA CYS A 204 10.16 1.52 6.36
C CYS A 204 8.71 2.01 6.27
N ILE A 205 7.80 1.17 5.75
CA ILE A 205 6.36 1.46 5.69
C ILE A 205 5.79 1.70 7.09
N ALA A 206 6.18 0.89 8.09
CA ALA A 206 5.75 1.06 9.47
C ALA A 206 6.27 2.37 10.07
N LEU A 207 7.53 2.75 9.82
CA LEU A 207 8.09 4.03 10.25
C LEU A 207 7.35 5.21 9.62
N VAL A 208 7.08 5.16 8.31
CA VAL A 208 6.27 6.18 7.62
C VAL A 208 4.87 6.26 8.24
N TYR A 209 4.25 5.12 8.49
CA TYR A 209 2.93 5.05 9.15
C TYR A 209 2.96 5.67 10.54
N LEU A 210 3.97 5.40 11.38
CA LEU A 210 4.09 6.01 12.71
C LEU A 210 4.38 7.50 12.63
N PHE A 211 5.25 7.92 11.70
CA PHE A 211 5.64 9.31 11.52
C PHE A 211 4.47 10.21 11.09
N GLN A 212 3.52 9.68 10.31
CA GLN A 212 2.30 10.40 9.93
C GLN A 212 1.51 10.94 11.14
N ASP A 213 1.48 10.22 12.26
CA ASP A 213 0.78 10.65 13.47
C ASP A 213 1.42 11.89 14.10
N LYS A 214 2.74 12.03 13.97
CA LYS A 214 3.51 13.15 14.54
C LYS A 214 3.66 14.33 13.60
N TRP A 215 3.33 14.16 12.32
CA TRP A 215 3.50 15.20 11.31
C TRP A 215 2.75 16.49 11.63
N SER A 216 1.49 16.40 12.05
CA SER A 216 0.68 17.58 12.41
C SER A 216 1.24 18.34 13.61
N TYR A 217 1.74 17.61 14.61
CA TYR A 217 2.36 18.18 15.81
C TYR A 217 3.66 18.91 15.48
N ILE A 218 4.51 18.32 14.64
CA ILE A 218 5.74 18.96 14.16
C ILE A 218 5.40 20.24 13.40
N GLN A 219 4.39 20.21 12.53
CA GLN A 219 3.96 21.38 11.77
C GLN A 219 3.45 22.50 12.70
N SER A 220 2.65 22.16 13.72
CA SER A 220 2.13 23.15 14.66
C SER A 220 3.22 23.80 15.50
N GLN A 221 4.26 23.05 15.89
CA GLN A 221 5.40 23.61 16.60
C GLN A 221 6.23 24.54 15.71
N ALA A 222 6.44 24.16 14.46
CA ALA A 222 7.14 25.01 13.49
C ALA A 222 6.40 26.33 13.26
N THR A 223 5.06 26.31 13.15
CA THR A 223 4.26 27.54 13.02
C THR A 223 4.28 28.39 14.28
N PHE A 224 4.21 27.77 15.46
CA PHE A 224 4.24 28.48 16.74
C PHE A 224 5.59 29.18 16.97
N ASN A 225 6.71 28.48 16.73
CA ASN A 225 8.06 29.05 16.85
C ASN A 225 8.29 30.18 15.84
N ARG A 226 7.75 30.06 14.61
CA ARG A 226 7.82 31.11 13.61
C ARG A 226 7.10 32.38 14.06
N ASN A 227 5.88 32.26 14.59
CA ASN A 227 5.11 33.41 15.04
C ASN A 227 5.82 34.14 16.20
N GLN A 228 6.36 33.40 17.19
CA GLN A 228 7.14 33.99 18.28
C GLN A 228 8.39 34.74 17.78
N SER A 229 9.11 34.21 16.78
CA SER A 229 10.28 34.89 16.23
C SER A 229 9.92 36.19 15.50
N VAL A 230 8.74 36.26 14.87
CA VAL A 230 8.24 37.46 14.21
C VAL A 230 7.86 38.51 15.25
N ASP A 231 7.14 38.12 16.30
CA ASP A 231 6.74 39.02 17.40
C ASP A 231 7.96 39.58 18.14
N HIS A 232 9.01 38.78 18.33
CA HIS A 232 10.25 39.25 18.95
C HIS A 232 10.99 40.27 18.07
N ASN A 233 11.10 40.04 16.76
CA ASN A 233 11.78 40.95 15.85
C ASN A 233 11.01 42.27 15.63
N SER A 234 9.68 42.25 15.63
CA SER A 234 8.87 43.48 15.56
C SER A 234 9.01 44.33 16.83
N ASN A 235 9.06 43.69 18.00
CA ASN A 235 9.31 44.37 19.27
C ASN A 235 10.70 45.01 19.31
N ILE A 236 11.76 44.33 18.83
CA ILE A 236 13.10 44.92 18.72
C ILE A 236 13.10 46.12 17.77
N SER A 237 12.53 45.98 16.57
CA SER A 237 12.52 47.07 15.58
C SER A 237 11.83 48.32 16.12
N THR A 238 10.72 48.14 16.86
CA THR A 238 10.00 49.24 17.51
C THR A 238 10.85 49.91 18.59
N ALA A 239 11.60 49.12 19.39
CA ALA A 239 12.50 49.64 20.41
C ALA A 239 13.69 50.41 19.81
N GLU A 240 14.30 49.92 18.72
CA GLU A 240 15.41 50.60 18.03
C GLU A 240 14.96 51.93 17.39
N THR A 241 13.77 51.96 16.75
CA THR A 241 13.23 53.24 16.23
C THR A 241 12.88 54.23 17.33
N GLY A 242 12.55 53.75 18.54
CA GLY A 242 12.27 54.61 19.69
C GLY A 242 13.51 55.28 20.28
N HIS A 243 14.71 54.71 20.09
CA HIS A 243 15.95 55.26 20.67
C HIS A 243 16.74 56.18 19.71
N GLY A 244 16.36 56.24 18.43
CA GLY A 244 17.06 57.03 17.40
C GLY A 244 16.71 58.52 17.32
N TYR A 245 15.82 59.05 18.17
CA TYR A 245 15.31 60.44 18.08
C TYR A 245 15.55 61.30 19.32
N GLU A 246 16.58 61.00 20.12
CA GLU A 246 17.09 61.94 21.14
C GLU A 246 18.51 62.39 20.77
N VAL A 247 18.68 63.00 19.61
CA VAL A 247 19.85 63.85 19.34
C VAL A 247 19.37 65.19 18.79
N GLU A 248 19.29 66.13 19.73
CA GLU A 248 19.68 67.54 19.57
C GLU A 248 18.90 68.41 18.56
N GLU A 249 17.89 69.12 19.06
CA GLU A 249 17.71 70.52 18.66
C GLU A 249 17.25 71.36 19.85
N SER A 250 18.20 71.66 20.74
CA SER A 250 18.10 72.82 21.62
C SER A 250 18.45 74.05 20.78
N LYS A 251 17.45 74.86 20.42
CA LYS A 251 17.73 76.24 20.00
C LYS A 251 16.80 77.22 20.70
N PRO A 252 17.35 78.29 21.31
CA PRO A 252 16.71 78.97 22.42
C PRO A 252 15.74 80.04 21.97
N GLU A 253 14.80 80.26 22.87
CA GLU A 253 13.85 81.37 22.95
C GLU A 253 14.46 82.70 22.52
N LEU A 254 13.86 83.34 21.52
CA LEU A 254 14.14 84.73 21.18
C LEU A 254 12.99 85.61 21.68
N GLU A 255 13.30 86.15 22.85
CA GLU A 255 12.87 87.37 23.52
C GLU A 255 12.14 88.46 22.69
N LYS A 256 11.09 88.99 23.33
CA LYS A 256 10.61 90.39 23.38
C LYS A 256 10.60 91.24 22.10
N CYS A 257 9.39 91.67 21.74
CA CYS A 257 9.06 93.08 21.61
C CYS A 257 7.60 93.32 22.07
#